data_AF-A0A7S2W0I5-F1
#
_entry.id   AF-A0A7S2W0I5-F1
#
_cell.length_a   1.000
_cell.length_b   1.000
_cell.length_c   1.000
_cell.angle_alpha   90.00
_cell.angle_beta   90.00
_cell.angle_gamma   90.00
#
_symmetry.space_group_name_H-M   'P 1'
#
loop_
_entity.id
_entity.type
_entity.pdbx_description
1 polymer ?
#
loop_
_entity_poly.entity_id
_entity_poly.type
_entity_poly.pdbx_seq_one_letter_code
_entity_poly.pdbx_strand_id
1 'polypeptide(L)'
;MGNEMNSGAAYLARQGIASAGFTPQHISLTVGNCRDWDFDTQYTQGRTIVVANPPWGVRLNEQEEQSWMDLSEFLKTKCRGTEAWVLNGSDKTTTRLLRMKRTRMIPLQTGNLSLRWIQYHIFDKPPPAQREENEELRSSFQDVERQSKARIQADLYSD
;
A
#
# COMPACT_ATOMS: atom_id res chain seq x y z
N MET A 1 -15.87 -7.24 3.64
CA MET A 1 -16.29 -6.05 2.87
C MET A 1 -15.43 -5.94 1.63
N GLY A 2 -15.97 -5.43 0.53
CA GLY A 2 -15.22 -5.15 -0.68
C GLY A 2 -15.74 -3.90 -1.38
N ASN A 3 -14.90 -3.33 -2.23
CA ASN A 3 -15.23 -2.21 -3.09
C ASN A 3 -14.56 -2.41 -4.44
N GLU A 4 -15.30 -2.17 -5.51
CA GLU A 4 -14.82 -2.33 -6.89
C GLU A 4 -15.32 -1.15 -7.74
N MET A 5 -14.42 -0.49 -8.45
CA MET A 5 -14.76 0.69 -9.25
C MET A 5 -15.52 0.32 -10.51
N ASN A 6 -15.17 -0.82 -11.14
CA ASN A 6 -15.83 -1.28 -12.34
C ASN A 6 -17.17 -1.97 -12.00
N SER A 7 -18.28 -1.33 -12.37
CA SER A 7 -19.63 -1.83 -12.10
C SER A 7 -19.92 -3.22 -12.69
N GLY A 8 -19.34 -3.54 -13.85
CA GLY A 8 -19.45 -4.85 -14.48
C GLY A 8 -18.72 -5.95 -13.70
N ALA A 9 -17.47 -5.67 -13.27
CA ALA A 9 -16.72 -6.57 -12.41
C ALA A 9 -17.41 -6.77 -11.06
N ALA A 10 -17.94 -5.69 -10.47
CA ALA A 10 -18.69 -5.76 -9.23
C ALA A 10 -19.98 -6.59 -9.37
N TYR A 11 -20.68 -6.48 -10.50
CA TYR A 11 -21.84 -7.31 -10.80
C TYR A 11 -21.47 -8.79 -10.86
N LEU A 12 -20.42 -9.15 -11.59
CA LEU A 12 -19.93 -10.53 -11.68
C LEU A 12 -19.49 -11.06 -10.30
N ALA A 13 -18.81 -10.23 -9.50
CA ALA A 13 -18.42 -10.59 -8.14
C ALA A 13 -19.65 -10.89 -7.27
N ARG A 14 -20.73 -10.11 -7.36
CA ARG A 14 -21.99 -10.39 -6.63
C ARG A 14 -22.62 -11.72 -7.05
N GLN A 15 -22.62 -12.03 -8.34
CA GLN A 15 -23.11 -13.33 -8.83
C GLN A 15 -22.28 -14.49 -8.27
N GLY A 16 -20.95 -14.34 -8.22
CA GLY A 16 -20.05 -15.33 -7.61
C GLY A 16 -20.30 -15.53 -6.11
N ILE A 17 -20.45 -14.43 -5.37
CA ILE A 17 -20.78 -14.44 -3.92
C ILE A 17 -22.09 -15.20 -3.68
N ALA A 18 -23.14 -14.87 -4.44
CA ALA A 18 -24.44 -15.52 -4.30
C ALA A 18 -24.40 -17.01 -4.68
N SER A 19 -23.72 -17.35 -5.79
CA SER A 19 -23.55 -18.74 -6.23
C SER A 19 -22.78 -19.60 -5.23
N ALA A 20 -21.87 -18.99 -4.45
CA ALA A 20 -21.15 -19.63 -3.37
C ALA A 20 -21.97 -19.74 -2.06
N GLY A 21 -23.22 -19.29 -2.04
CA GLY A 21 -24.10 -19.37 -0.87
C GLY A 21 -23.89 -18.26 0.17
N PHE A 22 -23.09 -17.24 -0.15
CA PHE A 22 -22.86 -16.12 0.77
C PHE A 22 -23.91 -15.02 0.58
N THR A 23 -24.22 -14.35 1.67
CA THR A 23 -25.19 -13.24 1.71
C THR A 23 -24.49 -11.91 2.03
N PRO A 24 -25.16 -10.76 1.86
CA PRO A 24 -24.60 -9.45 2.23
C PRO A 24 -24.19 -9.32 3.71
N GLN A 25 -24.76 -10.15 4.60
CA GLN A 25 -24.34 -10.23 6.01
C GLN A 25 -22.94 -10.84 6.17
N HIS A 26 -22.50 -11.67 5.22
CA HIS A 26 -21.17 -12.26 5.19
C HIS A 26 -20.20 -11.40 4.38
N ILE A 27 -20.62 -10.97 3.18
CA ILE A 27 -19.79 -10.24 2.22
C ILE A 27 -20.59 -9.08 1.63
N SER A 28 -20.29 -7.87 2.10
CA SER A 28 -20.79 -6.63 1.50
C SER A 28 -19.87 -6.16 0.37
N LEU A 29 -20.47 -5.66 -0.74
CA LEU A 29 -19.74 -5.13 -1.89
C LEU A 29 -20.34 -3.80 -2.37
N THR A 30 -19.53 -2.74 -2.31
CA THR A 30 -19.86 -1.41 -2.85
C THR A 30 -19.24 -1.20 -4.24
N VAL A 31 -19.72 -0.19 -4.96
CA VAL A 31 -19.14 0.22 -6.25
C VAL A 31 -18.62 1.64 -6.11
N GLY A 32 -17.35 1.86 -6.47
CA GLY A 32 -16.72 3.17 -6.41
C GLY A 32 -15.20 3.11 -6.38
N ASN A 33 -14.55 4.26 -6.49
CA ASN A 33 -13.10 4.36 -6.30
C ASN A 33 -12.75 4.09 -4.83
N CYS A 34 -11.70 3.30 -4.58
CA CYS A 34 -11.23 3.04 -3.23
C CYS A 34 -10.83 4.31 -2.45
N ARG A 35 -10.37 5.36 -3.15
CA ARG A 35 -10.02 6.65 -2.55
C ARG A 35 -11.16 7.23 -1.73
N ASP A 36 -12.37 7.14 -2.26
CA ASP A 36 -13.58 7.73 -1.70
C ASP A 36 -14.38 6.72 -0.88
N TRP A 37 -13.86 5.50 -0.72
CA TRP A 37 -14.57 4.44 -0.01
C TRP A 37 -14.59 4.74 1.49
N ASP A 38 -15.77 5.14 1.95
CA ASP A 38 -16.06 5.23 3.37
C ASP A 38 -16.72 3.93 3.82
N PHE A 39 -16.04 3.22 4.71
CA PHE A 39 -16.51 1.97 5.28
C PHE A 39 -16.56 2.09 6.79
N ASP A 40 -17.43 1.29 7.38
CA ASP A 40 -17.64 1.29 8.82
C ASP A 40 -16.41 0.73 9.55
N THR A 41 -15.72 1.61 10.27
CA THR A 41 -14.49 1.28 10.99
C THR A 41 -14.74 0.45 12.24
N GLN A 42 -16.00 0.19 12.64
CA GLN A 42 -16.27 -0.79 13.68
C GLN A 42 -15.77 -2.19 13.30
N TYR A 43 -15.71 -2.49 11.98
CA TYR A 43 -15.17 -3.75 11.48
C TYR A 43 -13.64 -3.82 11.51
N THR A 44 -12.96 -2.74 11.91
CA THR A 44 -11.50 -2.72 12.10
C THR A 44 -11.07 -2.91 13.56
N GLN A 45 -12.01 -3.25 14.46
CA GLN A 45 -11.70 -3.58 15.85
C GLN A 45 -10.98 -4.94 15.90
N GLY A 46 -9.66 -4.91 16.09
CA GLY A 46 -8.81 -6.10 16.12
C GLY A 46 -7.96 -6.29 14.86
N ARG A 47 -7.43 -7.49 14.66
CA ARG A 47 -6.55 -7.77 13.53
C ARG A 47 -7.34 -7.68 12.22
N THR A 48 -7.04 -6.65 11.44
CA THR A 48 -7.70 -6.38 10.15
C THR A 48 -6.70 -6.54 9.02
N ILE A 49 -7.13 -7.23 7.96
CA ILE A 49 -6.34 -7.44 6.75
C ILE A 49 -7.06 -6.81 5.56
N VAL A 50 -6.39 -5.88 4.88
CA VAL A 50 -6.81 -5.32 3.61
C VAL A 50 -6.12 -6.08 2.49
N VAL A 51 -6.89 -6.58 1.53
CA VAL A 51 -6.35 -7.28 0.35
C VAL A 51 -6.73 -6.49 -0.89
N ALA A 52 -5.75 -6.23 -1.76
CA ALA A 52 -5.98 -5.51 -3.00
C ALA A 52 -5.28 -6.20 -4.18
N ASN A 53 -6.01 -6.28 -5.29
CA ASN A 53 -5.46 -6.64 -6.58
C ASN A 53 -5.62 -5.44 -7.53
N PRO A 54 -4.78 -4.39 -7.38
CA PRO A 54 -4.83 -3.23 -8.26
C PRO A 54 -4.57 -3.65 -9.73
N PRO A 55 -4.90 -2.78 -10.70
CA PRO A 55 -4.54 -3.01 -12.09
C PRO A 55 -3.02 -3.16 -12.24
N TRP A 56 -2.60 -4.12 -13.07
CA TRP A 56 -1.22 -4.29 -13.53
C TRP A 56 -1.19 -4.95 -14.90
N GLY A 57 -0.22 -4.56 -15.73
CA GLY A 57 0.11 -5.26 -16.97
C GLY A 57 0.00 -4.43 -18.23
N VAL A 58 0.38 -5.03 -19.36
CA VAL A 58 0.75 -4.37 -20.63
C VAL A 58 -0.40 -3.63 -21.36
N ARG A 59 -1.62 -3.62 -20.80
CA ARG A 59 -2.81 -3.01 -21.40
C ARG A 59 -3.40 -1.86 -20.57
N LEU A 60 -2.71 -1.44 -19.50
CA LEU A 60 -3.22 -0.51 -18.48
C LEU A 60 -2.30 0.70 -18.37
N ASN A 61 -2.37 1.63 -19.32
CA ASN A 61 -1.24 2.57 -19.50
C ASN A 61 -1.50 3.97 -18.92
N GLU A 62 -2.77 4.38 -18.75
CA GLU A 62 -3.09 5.72 -18.20
C GLU A 62 -3.78 5.68 -16.83
N GLN A 63 -4.60 4.66 -16.56
CA GLN A 63 -5.34 4.57 -15.29
C GLN A 63 -4.63 3.73 -14.22
N GLU A 64 -3.58 2.99 -14.57
CA GLU A 64 -2.83 2.16 -13.60
C GLU A 64 -2.20 3.04 -12.53
N GLU A 65 -1.40 4.03 -12.91
CA GLU A 65 -0.73 4.91 -11.97
C GLU A 65 -1.72 5.60 -11.01
N GLN A 66 -2.82 6.15 -11.52
CA GLN A 66 -3.85 6.77 -10.70
C GLN A 66 -4.48 5.78 -9.71
N SER A 67 -4.77 4.55 -10.14
CA SER A 67 -5.32 3.52 -9.26
C SER A 67 -4.36 3.16 -8.12
N TRP A 68 -3.06 3.13 -8.39
CA TRP A 68 -2.04 2.91 -7.36
C TRP A 68 -1.87 4.11 -6.42
N MET A 69 -1.99 5.34 -6.92
CA MET A 69 -2.01 6.54 -6.08
C MET A 69 -3.25 6.60 -5.18
N ASP A 70 -4.42 6.25 -5.72
CA ASP A 70 -5.67 6.18 -4.95
C ASP A 70 -5.63 5.10 -3.89
N LEU A 71 -5.07 3.92 -4.22
CA LEU A 71 -4.81 2.87 -3.24
C LEU A 71 -3.85 3.33 -2.14
N SER A 72 -2.79 4.08 -2.48
CA SER A 72 -1.88 4.67 -1.50
C SER A 72 -2.62 5.58 -0.51
N GLU A 73 -3.47 6.47 -1.02
CA GLU A 73 -4.21 7.43 -0.20
C GLU A 73 -5.21 6.70 0.69
N PHE A 74 -6.00 5.78 0.13
CA PHE A 74 -6.96 4.95 0.86
C PHE A 74 -6.29 4.20 2.03
N LEU A 75 -5.17 3.52 1.77
CA LEU A 75 -4.47 2.77 2.81
C LEU A 75 -3.99 3.70 3.93
N LYS A 76 -3.37 4.84 3.61
CA LYS A 76 -2.79 5.76 4.61
C LYS A 76 -3.80 6.56 5.41
N THR A 77 -5.00 6.77 4.86
CA THR A 77 -6.04 7.60 5.47
C THR A 77 -7.12 6.77 6.16
N LYS A 78 -7.57 5.67 5.54
CA LYS A 78 -8.70 4.87 6.00
C LYS A 78 -8.31 3.54 6.66
N CYS A 79 -7.12 3.00 6.36
CA CYS A 79 -6.71 1.66 6.80
C CYS A 79 -5.59 1.68 7.84
N ARG A 80 -5.55 2.67 8.75
CA ARG A 80 -4.51 2.72 9.78
C ARG A 80 -4.71 1.60 10.81
N GLY A 81 -3.61 1.11 11.39
CA GLY A 81 -3.62 0.00 12.34
C GLY A 81 -3.84 -1.37 11.69
N THR A 82 -3.94 -1.45 10.36
CA THR A 82 -4.19 -2.71 9.65
C THR A 82 -2.94 -3.27 8.99
N GLU A 83 -3.07 -4.50 8.51
CA GLU A 83 -2.13 -5.16 7.60
C GLU A 83 -2.69 -5.09 6.18
N ALA A 84 -1.89 -4.70 5.20
CA ALA A 84 -2.30 -4.67 3.80
C ALA A 84 -1.47 -5.64 2.96
N TRP A 85 -2.14 -6.32 2.04
CA TRP A 85 -1.58 -7.33 1.15
C TRP A 85 -1.97 -6.98 -0.27
N VAL A 86 -0.99 -6.54 -1.06
CA VAL A 86 -1.20 -6.02 -2.41
C VAL A 86 -0.56 -6.96 -3.41
N LEU A 87 -1.34 -7.42 -4.38
CA LEU A 87 -0.84 -8.17 -5.52
C LEU A 87 -0.23 -7.20 -6.53
N ASN A 88 0.95 -7.54 -7.03
CA ASN A 88 1.66 -6.76 -8.03
C ASN A 88 2.08 -7.63 -9.21
N GLY A 89 1.93 -7.09 -10.41
CA GLY A 89 2.36 -7.71 -11.66
C GLY A 89 3.88 -7.75 -11.85
N SER A 90 4.30 -7.97 -13.09
CA SER A 90 5.71 -8.12 -13.47
C SER A 90 6.52 -6.83 -13.28
N ASP A 91 5.91 -5.66 -13.49
CA ASP A 91 6.58 -4.38 -13.22
C ASP A 91 6.75 -4.18 -11.72
N LYS A 92 8.01 -4.08 -11.27
CA LYS A 92 8.35 -3.92 -9.86
C LYS A 92 8.24 -2.46 -9.41
N THR A 93 8.20 -1.52 -10.35
CA THR A 93 8.30 -0.09 -10.07
C THR A 93 6.98 0.52 -9.62
N THR A 94 5.84 -0.02 -10.03
CA THR A 94 4.51 0.50 -9.68
C THR A 94 4.27 0.60 -8.17
N THR A 95 4.79 -0.36 -7.40
CA THR A 95 4.71 -0.36 -5.93
C THR A 95 5.37 0.86 -5.27
N ARG A 96 6.25 1.60 -5.97
CA ARG A 96 6.84 2.86 -5.46
C ARG A 96 5.80 3.95 -5.26
N LEU A 97 4.71 3.92 -6.03
CA LEU A 97 3.58 4.85 -5.91
C LEU A 97 2.89 4.74 -4.56
N LEU A 98 2.95 3.56 -3.91
CA LEU A 98 2.45 3.38 -2.55
C LEU A 98 3.23 4.22 -1.52
N ARG A 99 4.48 4.61 -1.81
CA ARG A 99 5.38 5.32 -0.88
C ARG A 99 5.37 4.71 0.53
N MET A 100 5.39 3.38 0.60
CA MET A 100 5.41 2.61 1.84
C MET A 100 6.51 1.57 1.76
N LYS A 101 7.15 1.31 2.90
CA LYS A 101 8.13 0.23 3.03
C LYS A 101 7.38 -1.08 3.17
N ARG A 102 7.65 -2.04 2.28
CA ARG A 102 7.13 -3.40 2.42
C ARG A 102 7.72 -4.09 3.65
N THR A 103 6.92 -4.92 4.30
CA THR A 103 7.35 -5.77 5.42
C THR A 103 7.76 -7.16 4.95
N ARG A 104 6.95 -7.75 4.08
CA ARG A 104 7.17 -9.09 3.50
C ARG A 104 6.84 -9.07 2.01
N MET A 105 7.41 -10.01 1.27
CA MET A 105 7.07 -10.26 -0.13
C MET A 105 7.13 -11.77 -0.40
N ILE A 106 6.10 -12.29 -1.05
CA ILE A 106 6.01 -13.67 -1.51
C ILE A 106 5.99 -13.64 -3.05
N PRO A 107 7.00 -14.20 -3.74
CA PRO A 107 6.97 -14.32 -5.19
C PRO A 107 5.96 -15.40 -5.60
N LEU A 108 5.21 -15.14 -6.66
CA LEU A 108 4.24 -16.08 -7.23
C LEU A 108 4.51 -16.23 -8.72
N GLN A 109 4.34 -17.44 -9.25
CA GLN A 109 4.42 -17.72 -10.68
C GLN A 109 3.08 -18.27 -11.15
N THR A 110 2.45 -17.59 -12.11
CA THR A 110 1.18 -18.01 -12.71
C THR A 110 1.36 -18.07 -14.22
N GLY A 111 1.60 -19.27 -14.75
CA GLY A 111 2.03 -19.44 -16.15
C GLY A 111 3.31 -18.65 -16.42
N ASN A 112 3.27 -17.74 -17.40
CA ASN A 112 4.41 -16.87 -17.75
C ASN A 112 4.46 -15.56 -16.95
N LEU A 113 3.58 -15.39 -15.95
CA LEU A 113 3.51 -14.16 -15.14
C LEU A 113 4.30 -14.32 -13.85
N SER A 114 5.24 -13.40 -13.63
CA SER A 114 5.98 -13.27 -12.38
C SER A 114 5.31 -12.24 -11.47
N LEU A 115 4.44 -12.71 -10.57
CA LEU A 115 3.69 -11.87 -9.65
C LEU A 115 4.39 -11.76 -8.29
N ARG A 116 3.95 -10.80 -7.47
CA ARG A 116 4.40 -10.63 -6.08
C ARG A 116 3.20 -10.34 -5.20
N TRP A 117 3.09 -11.05 -4.11
CA TRP A 117 2.17 -10.74 -3.03
C TRP A 117 2.94 -10.03 -1.93
N ILE A 118 2.68 -8.72 -1.76
CA ILE A 118 3.50 -7.83 -0.94
C ILE A 118 2.71 -7.38 0.28
N GLN A 119 3.32 -7.51 1.46
CA GLN A 119 2.74 -7.10 2.73
C GLN A 119 3.24 -5.71 3.14
N TYR A 120 2.33 -4.91 3.69
CA TYR A 120 2.60 -3.62 4.32
C TYR A 120 1.90 -3.56 5.68
N HIS A 121 2.60 -3.13 6.72
CA HIS A 121 1.96 -2.67 7.94
C HIS A 121 1.60 -1.19 7.81
N ILE A 122 0.34 -0.85 8.06
CA ILE A 122 -0.15 0.51 7.95
C ILE A 122 -0.17 1.14 9.34
N PHE A 123 0.89 1.86 9.66
CA PHE A 123 1.06 2.44 10.99
C PHE A 123 0.18 3.67 11.21
N ASP A 124 -0.19 3.88 12.48
CA ASP A 124 -0.74 5.16 12.91
C ASP A 124 0.22 6.30 12.65
N LYS A 125 -0.35 7.49 12.49
CA LYS A 125 0.43 8.69 12.28
C LYS A 125 1.03 8.98 13.66
N PRO A 126 2.36 9.00 13.83
CA PRO A 126 2.93 9.35 15.12
C PRO A 126 2.38 10.73 15.55
N PRO A 127 2.16 10.97 16.86
CA PRO A 127 1.74 12.26 17.37
C PRO A 127 2.69 13.38 16.88
N PRO A 128 2.22 14.63 16.76
CA PRO A 128 3.05 15.76 16.31
C PRO A 128 4.39 15.85 17.06
N ALA A 129 4.38 15.71 18.38
CA ALA A 129 5.60 15.74 19.21
C ALA A 129 6.63 14.67 18.80
N GLN A 130 6.17 13.43 18.53
CA GLN A 130 7.08 12.38 18.03
C GLN A 130 7.57 12.67 16.61
N ARG A 131 6.83 13.42 15.79
CA ARG A 131 7.30 13.79 14.44
C ARG A 131 8.43 14.80 14.51
N GLU A 132 8.27 15.82 15.34
CA GLU A 132 9.29 16.85 15.59
C GLU A 132 10.58 16.19 16.09
N GLU A 133 10.48 15.32 17.10
CA GLU A 133 11.62 14.55 17.62
C GLU A 133 12.29 13.68 16.53
N ASN A 134 11.51 12.98 15.70
CA ASN A 134 12.04 12.18 14.60
C ASN A 134 12.71 13.05 13.51
N GLU A 135 12.25 14.28 13.29
CA GLU A 135 12.83 15.23 12.34
C GLU A 135 14.15 15.79 12.88
N GLU A 136 14.21 16.17 14.16
CA GLU A 136 15.43 16.61 14.83
C GLU A 136 16.50 15.51 14.83
N LEU A 137 16.13 14.28 15.20
CA LEU A 137 17.02 13.13 15.15
C LEU A 137 17.58 12.92 13.73
N ARG A 138 16.73 12.99 12.70
CA ARG A 138 17.16 12.87 11.30
C ARG A 138 18.14 13.95 10.90
N SER A 139 17.89 15.21 11.28
CA SER A 139 18.81 16.32 11.00
C SER A 139 20.16 16.09 11.67
N SER A 140 20.16 15.70 12.95
CA SER A 140 21.38 15.40 13.71
C SER A 140 22.23 14.31 13.04
N PHE A 141 21.62 13.20 12.62
CA PHE A 141 22.34 12.14 11.91
C PHE A 141 22.96 12.62 10.59
N GLN A 142 22.24 13.45 9.83
CA GLN A 142 22.75 14.01 8.57
C GLN A 142 23.94 14.95 8.80
N ASP A 143 23.90 15.74 9.86
CA ASP A 143 25.01 16.64 10.21
C ASP A 143 26.25 15.86 10.65
N VAL A 144 26.08 14.80 11.46
CA VAL A 144 27.17 13.90 11.84
C VAL A 144 27.79 13.25 10.60
N GLU A 145 26.98 12.70 9.68
CA GLU A 145 27.50 12.11 8.44
C GLU A 145 28.28 13.11 7.58
N ARG A 146 27.78 14.35 7.46
CA ARG A 146 28.48 15.42 6.72
C ARG A 146 29.82 15.75 7.34
N GLN A 147 29.88 15.91 8.66
CA GLN A 147 31.11 16.19 9.39
C GLN A 147 32.12 15.04 9.26
N SER A 148 31.68 13.79 9.37
CA SER A 148 32.54 12.62 9.17
C SER A 148 33.11 12.56 7.75
N LYS A 149 32.31 12.80 6.71
CA LYS A 149 32.79 12.86 5.32
C LYS A 149 33.78 14.00 5.09
N ALA A 150 33.52 15.17 5.66
CA ALA A 150 34.41 16.32 5.53
C ALA A 150 35.77 16.08 6.21
N ARG A 151 35.80 15.42 7.38
CA ARG A 151 37.05 15.03 8.05
C ARG A 151 37.85 14.03 7.23
N ILE A 152 37.22 12.96 6.74
CA ILE A 152 37.87 11.97 5.89
C ILE A 152 38.44 12.63 4.62
N GLN A 153 37.70 13.55 4.00
CA GLN A 153 38.17 14.31 2.85
C GLN A 153 39.35 15.23 3.21
N ALA A 154 39.35 15.87 4.38
CA ALA A 154 40.48 16.72 4.79
C ALA A 154 41.77 15.89 4.98
N ASP A 155 41.65 14.71 5.59
CA ASP A 155 42.76 13.78 5.86
C ASP A 155 43.34 13.16 4.57
N LEU A 156 42.55 13.03 3.50
CA LEU A 156 42.99 12.47 2.21
C LEU A 156 43.76 13.45 1.31
N TYR A 157 43.72 14.74 1.61
CA TYR A 157 44.33 15.81 0.80
C TYR A 157 45.32 16.65 1.61
N SER A 158 45.83 16.10 2.72
CA SER A 158 46.81 16.77 3.59
C SER A 158 48.29 16.48 3.24
N ASP A 159 48.57 15.79 2.13
CA ASP A 159 49.91 15.58 1.55
C ASP A 159 50.06 16.34 0.22
#